data_AF-A0A3G6UXJ2-F1
#
_entry.id   AF-A0A3G6UXJ2-F1
#
_cell.length_a   1.000
_cell.length_b   1.000
_cell.length_c   1.000
_cell.angle_alpha   90.00
_cell.angle_beta   90.00
_cell.angle_gamma   90.00
#
_symmetry.space_group_name_H-M   'P 1'
#
loop_
_entity.id
_entity.type
_entity.pdbx_description
1 polymer ?
#
loop_
_entity_poly.entity_id
_entity_poly.type
_entity_poly.pdbx_seq_one_letter_code
_entity_poly.pdbx_strand_id
1 'polypeptide(L)'
;MSRLFFGLGLTSRLIASVGFLIFHLWTVLLAYSQHGILGGLIALCLPVVAEVYWFFYSIGIASLFNTYSLLLLVNILFAVGAYLFILLATYFEDKKEQKQASL
;
A
#
# COMPACT_ATOMS: atom_id res chain seq x y z
N MET A 1 10.37 17.23 18.96
CA MET A 1 9.78 15.88 18.83
C MET A 1 8.72 15.80 17.74
N SER A 2 7.72 16.69 17.68
CA SER A 2 6.63 16.67 16.68
C SER A 2 7.10 16.51 15.23
N ARG A 3 7.98 17.43 14.76
CA ARG A 3 8.52 17.41 13.39
C ARG A 3 9.24 16.10 12.98
N LEU A 4 9.83 15.38 13.94
CA LEU A 4 10.50 14.11 13.66
C LEU A 4 9.46 13.01 13.35
N PHE A 5 8.41 12.89 14.17
CA PHE A 5 7.35 11.91 13.95
C PHE A 5 6.59 12.18 12.65
N PHE A 6 6.30 13.45 12.34
CA PHE A 6 5.71 13.83 11.08
C PHE A 6 6.61 13.46 9.88
N GLY A 7 7.91 13.77 9.96
CA GLY A 7 8.88 13.40 8.93
C GLY A 7 9.04 11.89 8.72
N LEU A 8 9.05 11.11 9.81
CA LEU A 8 9.06 9.64 9.75
C LEU A 8 7.78 9.10 9.10
N GLY A 9 6.63 9.72 9.36
CA GLY A 9 5.35 9.33 8.76
C GLY A 9 5.31 9.57 7.27
N LEU A 10 5.75 10.75 6.83
CA LEU A 10 5.88 11.04 5.40
C LEU A 10 6.81 10.05 4.69
N THR A 11 7.94 9.73 5.33
CA THR A 11 8.91 8.79 4.78
C THR A 11 8.33 7.38 4.68
N SER A 12 7.63 6.89 5.71
CA SER A 12 7.00 5.56 5.67
C SER A 12 5.91 5.48 4.60
N ARG A 13 5.12 6.55 4.41
CA ARG A 13 4.13 6.62 3.33
C ARG A 13 4.78 6.61 1.94
N LEU A 14 5.91 7.29 1.77
CA LEU A 14 6.65 7.27 0.51
C LEU A 14 7.14 5.84 0.20
N ILE A 15 7.73 5.16 1.20
CA ILE A 15 8.18 3.77 1.06
C ILE A 15 7.01 2.86 0.70
N ALA A 16 5.86 3.02 1.35
CA ALA A 16 4.67 2.24 1.05
C ALA A 16 4.15 2.47 -0.38
N SER A 17 4.18 3.72 -0.84
CA SER A 17 3.73 4.08 -2.20
C SER A 17 4.62 3.47 -3.27
N VAL A 18 5.94 3.52 -3.07
CA VAL A 18 6.92 2.90 -3.97
C VAL A 18 6.79 1.37 -3.93
N GLY A 19 6.62 0.79 -2.75
CA GLY A 19 6.39 -0.64 -2.57
C GLY A 19 5.14 -1.13 -3.32
N PHE A 20 4.04 -0.37 -3.21
CA PHE A 20 2.80 -0.67 -3.94
C PHE A 20 2.98 -0.56 -5.45
N LEU A 21 3.71 0.45 -5.95
CA LEU A 21 4.01 0.58 -7.39
C LEU A 21 4.81 -0.62 -7.91
N ILE A 22 5.85 -1.03 -7.19
CA ILE A 22 6.69 -2.18 -7.57
C ILE A 22 5.85 -3.46 -7.59
N PHE A 23 5.01 -3.65 -6.56
CA PHE A 23 4.13 -4.80 -6.49
C PHE A 23 3.11 -4.80 -7.64
N HIS A 24 2.58 -3.63 -7.97
CA HIS A 24 1.64 -3.49 -9.07
C HIS A 24 2.27 -3.83 -10.43
N LEU A 25 3.51 -3.42 -10.67
CA LEU A 25 4.24 -3.83 -11.87
C LEU A 25 4.41 -5.36 -11.93
N TRP A 26 4.63 -6.03 -10.80
CA TRP A 26 4.64 -7.48 -10.77
C TRP A 26 3.26 -8.08 -11.13
N THR A 27 2.17 -7.54 -10.61
CA THR A 27 0.81 -7.94 -10.99
C THR A 27 0.54 -7.76 -12.48
N VAL A 28 1.02 -6.66 -13.09
CA VAL A 28 0.95 -6.45 -14.56
C VAL A 28 1.71 -7.52 -15.32
N LEU A 29 2.92 -7.88 -14.87
CA LEU A 29 3.71 -8.94 -15.48
C LEU A 29 3.05 -10.31 -15.34
N LEU A 30 2.44 -10.61 -14.19
CA LEU A 30 1.65 -11.81 -13.98
C LEU A 30 0.45 -11.85 -14.94
N ALA A 31 -0.30 -10.75 -15.03
CA ALA A 31 -1.42 -10.63 -15.96
C ALA A 31 -1.02 -10.83 -17.41
N TYR A 32 0.11 -10.23 -17.81
CA TYR A 32 0.69 -10.41 -19.13
C TYR A 32 1.08 -11.88 -19.39
N SER A 33 1.74 -12.54 -18.44
CA SER A 33 2.17 -13.93 -18.61
C SER A 33 1.01 -14.93 -18.74
N GLN A 34 -0.13 -14.63 -18.11
CA GLN A 34 -1.29 -15.55 -18.07
C GLN A 34 -2.32 -15.26 -19.17
N HIS A 35 -2.54 -13.99 -19.50
CA HIS A 35 -3.61 -13.55 -20.41
C HIS A 35 -3.09 -12.72 -21.58
N GLY A 36 -1.76 -12.66 -21.78
CA GLY A 36 -1.12 -11.92 -22.86
C GLY A 36 -1.25 -10.40 -22.73
N ILE A 37 -1.05 -9.71 -23.85
CA ILE A 37 -0.98 -8.23 -23.88
C ILE A 37 -2.22 -7.55 -23.32
N LEU A 38 -3.41 -8.09 -23.60
CA LEU A 38 -4.67 -7.51 -23.12
C LEU A 38 -4.79 -7.61 -21.59
N GLY A 39 -4.39 -8.74 -21.00
CA GLY A 39 -4.37 -8.90 -19.55
C GLY A 39 -3.42 -7.93 -18.87
N GLY A 40 -2.21 -7.77 -19.42
CA GLY A 40 -1.24 -6.79 -18.93
C GLY A 40 -1.75 -5.35 -19.01
N LEU A 41 -2.37 -4.96 -20.14
CA LEU A 41 -2.93 -3.62 -20.32
C LEU A 41 -4.08 -3.33 -19.36
N ILE A 42 -5.02 -4.27 -19.20
CA ILE A 42 -6.13 -4.12 -18.25
C ILE A 42 -5.59 -3.97 -16.83
N ALA A 43 -4.61 -4.80 -16.45
CA ALA A 43 -3.99 -4.70 -15.14
C ALA A 43 -3.31 -3.33 -14.93
N LEU A 44 -2.58 -2.85 -15.92
CA LEU A 44 -1.86 -1.56 -15.87
C LEU A 44 -2.81 -0.37 -15.71
N CYS A 45 -3.98 -0.40 -16.36
CA CYS A 45 -4.96 0.68 -16.29
C CYS A 45 -5.80 0.68 -15.01
N LEU A 46 -5.97 -0.49 -14.37
CA LEU A 46 -6.88 -0.68 -13.24
C LEU A 46 -6.16 -1.30 -12.04
N PRO A 47 -5.24 -0.58 -11.37
CA PRO A 47 -4.34 -1.16 -10.39
C PRO A 47 -5.07 -1.84 -9.23
N VAL A 48 -6.00 -1.15 -8.58
CA VAL A 48 -6.73 -1.71 -7.42
C VAL A 48 -7.56 -2.93 -7.82
N VAL A 49 -8.24 -2.88 -8.97
CA VAL A 49 -9.04 -4.00 -9.47
C VAL A 49 -8.15 -5.19 -9.81
N ALA A 50 -7.00 -4.93 -10.42
CA ALA A 50 -6.02 -5.95 -10.77
C ALA A 50 -5.48 -6.66 -9.53
N GLU A 51 -5.03 -5.93 -8.51
CA GLU A 51 -4.52 -6.54 -7.27
C GLU A 51 -5.58 -7.43 -6.61
N VAL A 52 -6.83 -6.94 -6.51
CA VAL A 52 -7.92 -7.72 -5.91
C VAL A 52 -8.24 -8.97 -6.72
N TYR A 53 -8.33 -8.85 -8.04
CA TYR A 53 -8.54 -9.99 -8.92
C TYR A 53 -7.42 -11.02 -8.79
N TRP A 54 -6.16 -10.59 -8.91
CA TRP A 54 -5.00 -11.47 -8.88
C TRP A 54 -4.77 -12.09 -7.51
N PHE A 55 -5.15 -11.41 -6.43
CA PHE A 55 -5.19 -11.98 -5.10
C PHE A 55 -6.08 -13.22 -5.07
N PHE A 56 -7.36 -13.08 -5.42
CA PHE A 56 -8.31 -14.19 -5.40
C PHE A 56 -7.96 -15.27 -6.43
N TYR A 57 -7.49 -14.88 -7.61
CA TYR A 57 -7.01 -15.82 -8.62
C TYR A 57 -5.85 -16.67 -8.08
N SER A 58 -4.85 -16.04 -7.45
CA SER A 58 -3.69 -16.74 -6.87
C SER A 58 -4.07 -17.69 -5.72
N ILE A 59 -5.07 -17.31 -4.92
CA ILE A 59 -5.62 -18.17 -3.87
C ILE A 59 -6.29 -19.40 -4.49
N GLY A 60 -7.06 -19.22 -5.56
CA GLY A 60 -7.78 -20.30 -6.23
C GLY A 60 -6.85 -21.34 -6.86
N ILE A 61 -5.66 -20.95 -7.33
CA ILE A 61 -4.71 -21.86 -8.00
C ILE A 61 -3.64 -22.46 -7.08
N ALA A 62 -3.34 -21.83 -5.94
CA ALA A 62 -2.26 -22.25 -5.05
C ALA A 62 -2.72 -22.39 -3.60
N SER A 63 -2.89 -21.28 -2.88
CA SER A 63 -3.46 -21.16 -1.53
C SER A 63 -3.34 -19.72 -1.04
N LEU A 64 -3.94 -19.37 0.11
CA LEU A 64 -3.74 -18.07 0.77
C LEU A 64 -2.28 -17.79 1.15
N PHE A 65 -1.49 -18.83 1.44
CA PHE A 65 -0.12 -18.70 1.90
C PHE A 65 0.91 -18.73 0.76
N ASN A 66 0.47 -18.51 -0.49
CA ASN A 66 1.39 -18.36 -1.60
C ASN A 66 2.16 -17.02 -1.54
N THR A 67 3.33 -16.97 -2.16
CA THR A 67 4.24 -15.81 -2.11
C THR A 67 3.58 -14.51 -2.57
N TYR A 68 2.80 -14.55 -3.65
CA TYR A 68 2.13 -13.36 -4.18
C TYR A 68 1.06 -12.84 -3.19
N SER A 69 0.19 -13.72 -2.70
CA SER A 69 -0.85 -13.37 -1.73
C SER A 69 -0.27 -12.79 -0.44
N LEU A 70 0.78 -13.41 0.11
CA LEU A 70 1.42 -12.93 1.33
C LEU A 70 2.09 -11.56 1.15
N LEU A 71 2.82 -11.37 0.04
CA LEU A 71 3.49 -10.10 -0.21
C LEU A 71 2.51 -8.97 -0.52
N LEU A 72 1.39 -9.24 -1.19
CA LEU A 72 0.31 -8.26 -1.37
C LEU A 72 -0.27 -7.85 -0.02
N LEU A 73 -0.58 -8.82 0.85
CA LEU A 73 -1.12 -8.55 2.19
C LEU A 73 -0.14 -7.72 3.03
N VAL A 74 1.16 -8.07 3.02
CA VAL A 74 2.19 -7.31 3.72
C VAL A 74 2.28 -5.88 3.20
N ASN A 75 2.25 -5.68 1.87
CA ASN A 75 2.25 -4.34 1.27
C ASN A 75 1.02 -3.52 1.70
N ILE A 76 -0.18 -4.11 1.68
CA ILE A 76 -1.41 -3.45 2.10
C ILE A 76 -1.33 -3.08 3.59
N LEU A 77 -0.92 -4.02 4.45
CA LEU A 77 -0.81 -3.76 5.89
C LEU A 77 0.22 -2.67 6.19
N PHE A 78 1.36 -2.67 5.49
CA PHE A 78 2.36 -1.63 5.63
C PHE A 78 1.83 -0.26 5.16
N ALA A 79 1.12 -0.21 4.04
CA ALA A 79 0.52 1.03 3.53
C ALA A 79 -0.54 1.59 4.47
N VAL A 80 -1.42 0.72 5.00
CA VAL A 80 -2.43 1.11 6.01
C VAL A 80 -1.74 1.61 7.29
N GLY A 81 -0.72 0.90 7.77
CA GLY A 81 0.05 1.30 8.95
C GLY A 81 0.73 2.66 8.77
N ALA A 82 1.37 2.89 7.62
CA ALA A 82 1.98 4.18 7.29
C ALA A 82 0.97 5.33 7.25
N TYR A 83 -0.23 5.08 6.69
CA TYR A 83 -1.31 6.06 6.65
C TYR A 83 -1.84 6.39 8.06
N LEU A 84 -2.11 5.37 8.88
CA LEU A 84 -2.56 5.55 10.26
C LEU A 84 -1.52 6.28 11.11
N PHE A 85 -0.24 5.99 10.90
CA PHE A 85 0.84 6.67 11.62
C PHE A 85 0.88 8.18 11.34
N ILE A 86 0.69 8.61 10.08
CA ILE A 86 0.57 10.04 9.74
C ILE A 86 -0.67 10.66 10.39
N LEU A 87 -1.82 9.98 10.33
CA LEU A 87 -3.04 10.48 10.96
C LEU A 87 -2.87 10.70 12.46
N LEU A 88 -2.22 9.75 13.15
CA LEU A 88 -1.92 9.91 14.56
C LEU A 88 -0.92 11.04 14.81
N ALA A 89 0.14 11.14 14.01
CA ALA A 89 1.14 12.19 14.15
C ALA A 89 0.51 13.59 14.02
N THR A 90 -0.33 13.80 13.00
CA THR A 90 -1.06 15.06 12.78
C THR A 90 -2.03 15.38 13.92
N TYR A 91 -2.81 14.40 14.37
CA TYR A 91 -3.72 14.58 15.50
C TYR A 91 -3.01 15.04 16.80
N PHE A 92 -1.84 14.46 17.10
CA PHE A 92 -1.07 14.86 18.29
C PHE A 92 -0.42 16.24 18.15
N GLU A 93 -0.04 16.65 16.93
CA GLU A 93 0.46 18.00 16.65
C GLU A 93 -0.64 19.04 16.90
N ASP A 94 -1.82 18.86 16.32
CA ASP A 94 -2.95 19.76 16.48
C ASP A 94 -3.35 19.93 17.96
N LYS A 95 -3.43 18.82 18.70
CA LYS A 95 -3.77 18.84 20.13
C LYS A 95 -2.73 19.61 20.96
N LYS A 96 -1.46 19.56 20.57
CA LYS A 96 -0.39 20.29 21.26
C LYS A 96 -0.52 21.79 21.02
N GLU A 97 -0.83 22.21 19.80
CA GLU A 97 -1.00 23.62 19.44
C GLU A 97 -2.21 24.24 20.16
N GLN A 98 -3.34 23.54 20.22
CA GLN A 98 -4.53 23.99 20.96
C GLN A 98 -4.25 24.25 22.44
N LYS A 99 -3.48 23.37 23.09
CA LYS A 99 -3.10 23.54 24.50
C LYS A 99 -2.19 24.74 24.73
N GLN A 100 -1.34 25.10 23.75
CA GLN A 100 -0.48 26.28 23.83
C GLN A 100 -1.26 27.57 23.60
N ALA A 101 -2.28 27.57 22.73
CA ALA A 101 -3.12 28.72 22.47
C ALA A 101 -4.07 29.06 23.64
N SER A 102 -4.36 28.09 24.52
CA SER A 102 -5.23 28.27 25.69
C SER A 102 -4.51 28.72 26.98
N LEU A 103 -3.18 28.88 26.93
CA LEU A 103 -2.33 29.33 28.06
C LEU A 103 -1.95 30.80 27.88
#